data_AF-A0A919SG60-F1
#
_entry.id   AF-A0A919SG60-F1
#
_cell.length_a   1.000
_cell.length_b   1.000
_cell.length_c   1.000
_cell.angle_alpha   90.00
_cell.angle_beta   90.00
_cell.angle_gamma   90.00
#
_symmetry.space_group_name_H-M   'P 1'
#
loop_
_entity.id
_entity.type
_entity.pdbx_description
1 polymer ?
#
loop_
_entity_poly.entity_id
_entity_poly.type
_entity_poly.pdbx_seq_one_letter_code
_entity_poly.pdbx_strand_id
1 'polypeptide(L)'
;MLRPPVQPMRAVGVAELPEPRMCRGGCAYEPKFDGFRALAFVRSDRVYLQSRHGKDLTPYFPNPQEFRPMGEVWRSEGPSASYCGASGWVT
;
A
#
# COMPACT_ATOMS: atom_id res chain seq x y z
N MET A 1 -15.94 -2.98 1.74
CA MET A 1 -15.44 -2.07 0.68
C MET A 1 -14.72 -0.90 1.33
N LEU A 2 -13.41 -0.71 1.08
CA LEU A 2 -12.65 0.42 1.63
C LEU A 2 -12.89 1.67 0.80
N ARG A 3 -13.11 2.81 1.47
CA ARG A 3 -13.32 4.12 0.86
C ARG A 3 -12.25 5.09 1.39
N PRO A 4 -11.57 5.86 0.52
CA PRO A 4 -10.65 6.88 0.99
C PRO A 4 -11.40 8.02 1.71
N PRO A 5 -10.75 8.71 2.68
CA PRO A 5 -9.38 8.46 3.12
C PRO A 5 -9.27 7.30 4.13
N VAL A 6 -8.29 6.41 3.92
CA VAL A 6 -7.93 5.37 4.89
C VAL A 6 -6.60 5.73 5.55
N GLN A 7 -6.55 5.73 6.88
CA GLN A 7 -5.30 5.97 7.59
C GLN A 7 -4.43 4.70 7.54
N PRO A 8 -3.21 4.76 6.96
CA PRO A 8 -2.36 3.57 6.87
C PRO A 8 -1.88 3.12 8.25
N MET A 9 -1.74 1.81 8.41
CA MET A 9 -1.12 1.23 9.61
C MET A 9 0.31 1.75 9.77
N ARG A 10 0.65 2.23 10.97
CA ARG A 10 2.01 2.67 11.30
C ARG A 10 2.77 1.53 11.95
N ALA A 11 4.02 1.35 11.52
CA ALA A 11 4.95 0.48 12.22
C ALA A 11 5.42 1.18 13.49
N VAL A 12 5.60 0.40 14.55
CA VAL A 12 6.28 0.83 15.78
C VAL A 12 7.78 0.63 15.57
N GLY A 13 8.58 1.64 15.88
CA GLY A 13 10.03 1.53 15.85
C GLY A 13 10.52 0.65 17.00
N VAL A 14 11.38 -0.31 16.69
CA VAL A 14 12.02 -1.22 17.64
C VAL A 14 13.53 -1.12 17.46
N ALA A 15 14.28 -1.32 18.56
CA ALA A 15 15.74 -1.21 18.54
C ALA A 15 16.41 -2.43 17.89
N GLU A 16 15.77 -3.59 17.99
CA GLU A 16 16.27 -4.87 17.48
C GLU A 16 15.20 -5.53 16.62
N LEU A 17 15.63 -6.34 15.65
CA LEU A 17 14.70 -7.11 14.83
C LEU A 17 13.93 -8.11 15.71
N PRO A 18 12.60 -8.19 15.61
CA PRO A 18 11.84 -9.13 16.41
C PRO A 18 12.25 -10.56 16.12
N GLU A 19 12.56 -11.33 17.16
CA GLU A 19 12.75 -12.78 17.08
C GLU A 19 11.52 -13.44 16.45
N PRO A 20 11.66 -14.54 15.67
CA PRO A 20 10.55 -15.17 14.96
C PRO A 20 9.33 -15.54 15.82
N ARG A 21 9.55 -15.75 17.12
CA ARG A 21 8.51 -16.08 18.12
C ARG A 21 7.74 -14.89 18.68
N MET A 22 8.15 -13.65 18.40
CA MET A 22 7.51 -12.45 18.93
C MET A 22 6.18 -12.13 18.23
N CYS A 23 6.04 -12.49 16.95
CA CYS A 23 4.78 -12.37 16.21
C CYS A 23 3.98 -13.67 16.30
N ARG A 24 2.69 -13.57 16.62
CA ARG A 24 1.79 -14.72 16.64
C ARG A 24 1.68 -15.28 15.22
N GLY A 25 2.20 -16.49 15.01
CA GLY A 25 2.25 -17.13 13.69
C GLY A 25 3.57 -16.97 12.93
N GLY A 26 4.61 -16.40 13.55
CA GLY A 26 5.90 -16.15 12.92
C GLY A 26 6.07 -14.71 12.44
N CYS A 27 7.31 -14.31 12.17
CA CYS A 27 7.63 -12.99 11.62
C CYS A 27 7.84 -13.09 10.10
N ALA A 28 7.23 -12.17 9.35
CA ALA A 28 7.56 -11.92 7.95
C ALA A 28 8.38 -10.62 7.87
N TYR A 29 9.41 -10.60 7.04
CA TYR A 29 10.30 -9.45 6.87
C TYR A 29 10.27 -8.98 5.43
N GLU A 30 9.95 -7.70 5.24
CA GLU A 30 9.96 -7.04 3.94
C GLU A 30 11.00 -5.91 3.94
N PRO A 31 11.75 -5.71 2.84
CA PRO A 31 12.63 -4.56 2.71
C PRO A 31 11.86 -3.25 2.87
N LYS A 32 12.36 -2.34 3.72
CA LYS A 32 11.83 -0.97 3.79
C LYS A 32 12.30 -0.20 2.56
N PHE A 33 11.49 -0.16 1.52
CA PHE A 33 11.71 0.74 0.40
C PHE A 33 11.57 2.20 0.85
N ASP A 34 12.46 3.07 0.35
CA ASP A 34 12.40 4.50 0.63
C ASP A 34 11.78 5.23 -0.56
N GLY A 35 10.73 6.00 -0.30
CA GLY A 35 9.91 6.61 -1.34
C GLY A 35 8.57 7.09 -0.80
N PHE A 36 7.59 7.27 -1.70
CA PHE A 36 6.24 7.69 -1.31
C PHE A 36 5.45 6.51 -0.76
N ARG A 37 4.91 6.67 0.45
CA ARG A 37 3.92 5.74 0.98
C ARG A 37 2.55 6.11 0.43
N ALA A 38 2.04 5.28 -0.49
CA ALA A 38 0.74 5.48 -1.13
C ALA A 38 -0.20 4.27 -0.97
N LEU A 39 -1.50 4.55 -0.84
CA LEU A 39 -2.57 3.57 -0.99
C LEU A 39 -3.18 3.71 -2.38
N ALA A 40 -3.36 2.61 -3.10
CA ALA A 40 -3.99 2.61 -4.40
C ALA A 40 -5.41 2.03 -4.32
N PHE A 41 -6.38 2.86 -4.67
CA PHE A 41 -7.78 2.47 -4.78
C PHE A 41 -8.07 2.21 -6.25
N VAL A 42 -8.06 0.93 -6.63
CA VAL A 42 -8.28 0.51 -8.02
C VAL A 42 -9.76 0.20 -8.21
N ARG A 43 -10.33 0.75 -9.27
CA ARG A 43 -11.68 0.44 -9.78
C ARG A 43 -11.53 0.07 -11.25
N SER A 44 -12.59 -0.46 -11.85
CA SER A 44 -12.61 -0.92 -13.24
C SER A 44 -12.13 0.11 -14.26
N ASP A 45 -12.33 1.40 -13.98
CA ASP A 45 -12.13 2.53 -14.88
C ASP A 45 -11.11 3.57 -14.38
N ARG A 46 -10.71 3.48 -13.10
CA ARG A 46 -9.89 4.52 -12.46
C ARG A 46 -9.01 3.98 -11.34
N VAL A 47 -7.88 4.65 -11.16
CA VAL A 47 -6.98 4.47 -10.03
C VAL A 47 -6.88 5.78 -9.27
N TYR A 48 -7.08 5.72 -7.96
CA TYR A 48 -6.89 6.84 -7.06
C TYR A 48 -5.74 6.54 -6.09
N LEU A 49 -4.75 7.43 -6.03
CA LEU A 49 -3.60 7.30 -5.15
C LEU A 49 -3.74 8.25 -3.96
N GLN A 50 -3.66 7.70 -2.75
CA GLN A 50 -3.73 8.46 -1.51
C GLN A 50 -2.39 8.45 -0.78
N SER A 51 -1.89 9.61 -0.36
CA SER A 51 -0.72 9.71 0.49
C SER A 51 -0.99 9.20 1.91
N ARG A 52 0.08 9.03 2.69
CA ARG A 52 0.01 8.75 4.13
C ARG A 52 -0.83 9.75 4.95
N HIS A 53 -0.98 10.98 4.46
CA HIS A 53 -1.74 12.05 5.12
C HIS A 53 -3.12 12.28 4.47
N GLY A 54 -3.55 11.41 3.55
CA GLY A 54 -4.86 11.54 2.89
C GLY A 54 -4.86 12.44 1.66
N LYS A 55 -3.71 12.98 1.24
CA LYS A 55 -3.61 13.84 0.05
C LYS A 55 -3.74 13.01 -1.23
N ASP A 56 -4.46 13.53 -2.22
CA ASP A 56 -4.48 12.96 -3.56
C ASP A 56 -3.10 13.07 -4.22
N LEU A 57 -2.54 11.91 -4.58
CA LEU A 57 -1.27 11.79 -5.29
C LEU A 57 -1.44 11.53 -6.79
N THR A 58 -2.66 11.22 -7.23
CA THR A 58 -2.97 10.85 -8.62
C THR A 58 -2.44 11.86 -9.65
N PRO A 59 -2.55 13.20 -9.44
CA PRO A 59 -2.05 14.18 -10.41
C PRO A 59 -0.54 14.23 -10.57
N TYR A 60 0.22 13.64 -9.64
CA TYR A 60 1.68 13.71 -9.61
C TYR A 60 2.38 12.52 -10.28
N PHE A 61 1.62 11.48 -10.65
CA PHE A 61 2.17 10.28 -11.29
C PHE A 61 1.65 10.16 -12.72
N PRO A 62 2.53 9.90 -13.71
CA PRO A 62 2.10 9.63 -15.07
C PRO A 62 1.33 8.30 -15.13
N ASN A 63 0.27 8.28 -15.93
CA ASN A 63 -0.53 7.07 -16.26
C ASN A 63 -0.90 6.17 -15.06
N PRO A 64 -1.65 6.68 -14.06
CA PRO A 64 -2.08 5.87 -12.91
C PRO A 64 -2.92 4.63 -13.32
N GLN A 65 -3.48 4.60 -14.53
CA GLN A 65 -4.20 3.47 -15.10
C GLN A 65 -3.28 2.29 -15.45
N GLU A 66 -1.98 2.53 -15.68
CA GLU A 66 -0.98 1.50 -15.92
C GLU A 66 -0.43 0.91 -14.62
N PHE A 67 -0.97 1.33 -13.46
CA PHE A 67 -0.54 0.84 -12.16
C PHE A 67 -0.61 -0.71 -12.11
N ARG A 68 0.56 -1.33 -12.16
CA ARG A 68 0.73 -2.77 -11.97
C ARG A 68 1.26 -3.01 -10.56
N PRO A 69 0.47 -3.64 -9.67
CA PRO A 69 0.95 -3.94 -8.34
C PRO A 69 2.11 -4.94 -8.44
N MET A 70 3.21 -4.62 -7.78
CA MET A 70 4.32 -5.53 -7.56
C MET A 70 4.19 -6.04 -6.12
N GLY A 71 3.81 -7.31 -5.95
CA GLY A 71 3.56 -7.94 -4.64
C GLY A 71 2.12 -8.47 -4.45
N GLU A 72 1.79 -8.86 -3.22
CA GLU A 72 0.47 -9.43 -2.88
C GLU A 72 -0.66 -8.40 -3.01
N VAL A 73 -1.65 -8.72 -3.84
CA VAL A 73 -2.86 -7.90 -4.02
C VAL A 73 -3.97 -8.45 -3.15
N TRP A 74 -4.29 -7.73 -2.08
CA TRP A 74 -5.48 -8.03 -1.26
C TRP A 74 -6.74 -7.64 -2.04
N ARG A 75 -7.44 -8.65 -2.58
CA ARG A 75 -8.76 -8.48 -3.20
C ARG A 75 -9.82 -8.66 -2.11
N SER A 76 -10.54 -7.59 -1.76
CA SER A 76 -11.81 -7.75 -1.06
C SER A 76 -12.84 -8.25 -2.07
N GLU A 77 -13.54 -9.33 -1.79
CA GLU A 77 -14.56 -9.90 -2.68
C GLU A 77 -15.60 -8.83 -3.09
N GLY A 78 -15.55 -8.44 -4.37
CA GLY A 78 -16.31 -7.34 -4.95
C GLY A 78 -15.59 -6.74 -6.17
N PRO A 79 -16.26 -5.93 -7.01
CA PRO A 79 -15.71 -5.41 -8.28
C PRO A 79 -14.60 -4.35 -8.09
N SER A 80 -14.09 -4.17 -6.87
CA SER A 80 -13.14 -3.13 -6.51
C SER A 80 -11.99 -3.71 -5.70
N ALA A 81 -10.79 -3.75 -6.29
CA ALA A 81 -9.58 -4.11 -5.58
C ALA A 81 -9.04 -2.88 -4.82
N SER A 82 -8.72 -3.06 -3.54
CA SER A 82 -8.06 -2.02 -2.74
C SER A 82 -6.66 -2.52 -2.43
N TYR A 83 -5.65 -1.83 -2.94
CA TYR A 83 -4.25 -2.19 -2.74
C TYR A 83 -3.62 -1.29 -1.68
N CYS A 84 -3.13 -1.92 -0.62
CA CYS A 84 -2.40 -1.27 0.47
C CYS A 84 -0.96 -1.78 0.44
N GLY A 85 -0.14 -1.24 -0.45
CA GLY A 85 1.25 -1.69 -0.56
C GLY A 85 2.08 -1.05 -1.66
N ALA A 86 1.83 0.19 -2.09
CA ALA A 86 2.65 0.77 -3.16
C ALA A 86 4.02 1.23 -2.61
N SER A 87 4.95 0.29 -2.53
CA SER A 87 6.39 0.56 -2.59
C SER A 87 6.89 0.08 -3.95
N GLY A 88 6.67 0.91 -4.97
CA GLY A 88 7.12 0.65 -6.33
C GLY A 88 7.50 1.95 -6.99
N TRP A 89 8.64 1.93 -7.69
CA TRP A 89 9.10 3.01 -8.56
C TRP A 89 8.08 3.19 -9.67
N VAL A 90 7.50 4.38 -9.78
CA VAL A 90 6.81 4.81 -11.00
C VAL A 90 7.91 5.43 -11.87
N THR A 91 8.34 4.72 -12.91
CA THR A 91 9.16 5.30 -13.99
C THR A 91 8.28 6.12 -14.90
#